data_AF-A0A0M0BGU2-F1
#
_entry.id   AF-A0A0M0BGU2-F1
#
_cell.length_a   1.000
_cell.length_b   1.000
_cell.length_c   1.000
_cell.angle_alpha   90.00
_cell.angle_beta   90.00
_cell.angle_gamma   90.00
#
_symmetry.space_group_name_H-M   'P 1'
#
loop_
_entity.id
_entity.type
_entity.pdbx_description
1 polymer ?
#
loop_
_entity_poly.entity_id
_entity_poly.type
_entity_poly.pdbx_seq_one_letter_code
_entity_poly.pdbx_strand_id
1 'polypeptide(L)'
;MAEDLSREVRKLEARVEGFAKAEEDFVKGLRRCVEQFKAVVAVLQREDAGVGAEQGKEVMARRFDAISALHEALQRAGTAEHEKSHLLESYGAVVLALEKHAT
;
A
#
# COMPACT_ATOMS: atom_id res chain seq x y z
N MET A 1 -1.77 31.85 18.58
CA MET A 1 -2.63 30.95 19.37
C MET A 1 -3.70 30.31 18.48
N ALA A 2 -4.86 30.91 18.23
CA ALA A 2 -5.94 30.23 17.47
C ALA A 2 -5.54 29.91 16.01
N GLU A 3 -4.73 30.80 15.42
CA GLU A 3 -4.12 30.59 14.11
C GLU A 3 -3.15 29.40 14.08
N ASP A 4 -2.48 29.10 15.21
CA ASP A 4 -1.57 27.96 15.31
C ASP A 4 -2.35 26.65 15.31
N LEU A 5 -3.41 26.56 16.10
CA LEU A 5 -4.30 25.40 16.08
C LEU A 5 -4.94 25.20 14.69
N SER A 6 -5.49 26.25 14.08
CA SER A 6 -6.05 26.17 12.73
C SER A 6 -5.01 25.79 11.66
N ARG A 7 -3.73 26.14 11.86
CA ARG A 7 -2.66 25.69 10.97
C ARG A 7 -2.36 24.21 11.16
N GLU A 8 -2.23 23.73 12.40
CA GLU A 8 -1.96 22.32 12.65
C GLU A 8 -3.13 21.41 12.23
N VAL A 9 -4.39 21.85 12.38
CA VAL A 9 -5.56 21.15 11.85
C VAL A 9 -5.51 21.02 10.32
N ARG A 10 -5.18 22.10 9.60
CA ARG A 10 -5.03 22.05 8.13
C ARG A 10 -3.91 21.12 7.66
N LYS A 11 -2.80 21.06 8.41
CA LYS A 11 -1.74 20.08 8.12
C LYS A 11 -2.25 18.66 8.35
N LEU A 12 -3.00 18.44 9.41
CA LEU A 12 -3.56 17.12 9.70
C LEU A 12 -4.51 16.67 8.59
N GLU A 13 -5.38 17.55 8.09
CA GLU A 13 -6.25 17.26 6.93
C GLU A 13 -5.43 16.79 5.72
N ALA A 14 -4.37 17.53 5.36
CA ALA A 14 -3.49 17.13 4.26
C ALA A 14 -2.77 15.79 4.50
N ARG A 15 -2.40 15.48 5.75
CA ARG A 15 -1.79 14.18 6.10
C ARG A 15 -2.78 13.03 6.04
N VAL A 16 -4.03 13.25 6.43
CA VAL A 16 -5.09 12.25 6.30
C VAL A 16 -5.33 11.92 4.83
N GLU A 17 -5.42 12.94 3.96
CA GLU A 17 -5.58 12.73 2.52
C GLU A 17 -4.37 12.00 1.90
N GLY A 18 -3.15 12.39 2.30
CA GLY A 18 -1.92 11.74 1.84
C GLY A 18 -1.87 10.26 2.22
N PHE A 19 -2.14 9.93 3.49
CA PHE A 19 -2.20 8.56 3.96
C PHE A 19 -3.30 7.75 3.26
N ALA A 20 -4.52 8.30 3.15
CA ALA A 20 -5.64 7.61 2.51
C ALA A 20 -5.33 7.25 1.05
N LYS A 21 -4.70 8.16 0.31
CA LYS A 21 -4.26 7.91 -1.07
C LYS A 21 -3.17 6.83 -1.14
N ALA A 22 -2.18 6.87 -0.25
CA ALA A 22 -1.12 5.87 -0.21
C ALA A 22 -1.65 4.47 0.11
N GLU A 23 -2.58 4.36 1.06
CA GLU A 23 -3.29 3.11 1.38
C GLU A 23 -4.11 2.60 0.20
N GLU A 24 -4.86 3.49 -0.49
CA GLU A 24 -5.64 3.09 -1.68
C GLU A 24 -4.73 2.51 -2.77
N ASP A 25 -3.58 3.15 -3.01
CA ASP A 25 -2.58 2.70 -3.98
C ASP A 25 -1.94 1.37 -3.57
N PHE A 26 -1.68 1.17 -2.27
CA PHE A 26 -1.22 -0.12 -1.74
C PHE A 26 -2.26 -1.22 -1.96
N VAL A 27 -3.53 -0.97 -1.61
CA VAL A 27 -4.63 -1.93 -1.81
C VAL A 27 -4.83 -2.28 -3.29
N LYS A 28 -4.72 -1.30 -4.20
CA LYS A 28 -4.73 -1.55 -5.65
C LYS A 28 -3.58 -2.47 -6.07
N GLY A 29 -2.39 -2.25 -5.54
CA GLY A 29 -1.22 -3.12 -5.74
C GLY A 29 -1.46 -4.56 -5.28
N LEU A 30 -2.00 -4.73 -4.07
CA LEU A 30 -2.34 -6.05 -3.53
C LEU A 30 -3.38 -6.78 -4.40
N ARG A 31 -4.42 -6.08 -4.85
CA ARG A 31 -5.43 -6.67 -5.75
C ARG A 31 -4.78 -7.18 -7.03
N ARG A 32 -3.91 -6.39 -7.66
CA ARG A 32 -3.16 -6.81 -8.85
C ARG A 32 -2.28 -8.04 -8.56
N CYS A 33 -1.59 -8.06 -7.42
CA CYS A 33 -0.78 -9.19 -6.99
C CYS A 33 -1.62 -10.48 -6.84
N VAL A 34 -2.80 -10.38 -6.23
CA VAL A 34 -3.74 -11.51 -6.11
C VAL A 34 -4.16 -12.05 -7.48
N GLU A 35 -4.46 -11.17 -8.44
CA GLU A 35 -4.80 -11.59 -9.80
C GLU A 35 -3.63 -12.32 -10.49
N GLN A 36 -2.38 -11.90 -10.25
CA GLN A 36 -1.21 -12.63 -10.78
C GLN A 36 -1.07 -14.02 -10.14
N PHE A 37 -1.29 -14.15 -8.83
CA PHE A 37 -1.29 -15.47 -8.19
C PHE A 37 -2.39 -16.38 -8.71
N LYS A 38 -3.61 -15.85 -8.95
CA LYS A 38 -4.68 -16.63 -9.60
C LYS A 38 -4.28 -17.11 -11.00
N ALA A 39 -3.59 -16.26 -11.77
CA ALA A 39 -3.09 -16.66 -13.08
C ALA A 39 -2.05 -17.79 -12.99
N VAL A 40 -1.13 -17.74 -12.01
CA VAL A 40 -0.20 -18.86 -11.74
C VAL A 40 -0.95 -20.14 -11.41
N VAL A 41 -1.92 -20.08 -10.50
CA VAL A 41 -2.75 -21.25 -10.12
C VAL A 41 -3.46 -21.84 -11.32
N ALA A 42 -4.04 -21.01 -12.19
CA ALA A 42 -4.74 -21.46 -13.38
C ALA A 42 -3.83 -22.21 -14.37
N VAL A 43 -2.55 -21.82 -14.48
CA VAL A 43 -1.58 -22.56 -15.32
C VAL A 43 -1.18 -23.87 -14.66
N LEU A 44 -0.87 -23.85 -13.35
CA LEU A 44 -0.51 -25.07 -12.60
C LEU A 44 -1.63 -26.13 -12.64
N GLN A 45 -2.89 -25.73 -12.54
CA GLN A 45 -4.03 -26.65 -12.64
C GLN A 45 -4.18 -27.29 -14.03
N ARG A 46 -3.63 -26.66 -15.08
CA ARG A 46 -3.56 -27.25 -16.42
C ARG A 46 -2.39 -28.23 -16.55
N GLU A 47 -1.35 -28.11 -15.72
CA GLU A 47 -0.16 -28.97 -15.78
C GLU A 47 -0.44 -30.42 -15.37
N ASP A 48 -1.40 -30.66 -14.48
CA ASP A 48 -1.84 -32.02 -14.10
C ASP A 48 -2.44 -32.81 -15.29
N ALA A 49 -2.66 -32.18 -16.46
CA ALA A 49 -3.16 -32.81 -17.68
C ALA A 49 -2.07 -33.35 -18.64
N GLY A 50 -0.79 -33.30 -18.24
CA GLY A 50 0.36 -33.85 -18.99
C GLY A 50 1.18 -32.78 -19.72
N VAL A 51 2.49 -32.70 -19.44
CA VAL A 51 3.29 -31.50 -19.76
C VAL A 51 4.66 -31.81 -20.38
N GLY A 52 4.99 -31.07 -21.44
CA GLY A 52 6.32 -30.93 -22.03
C GLY A 52 7.01 -29.58 -21.70
N ALA A 53 8.22 -29.37 -22.20
CA ALA A 53 9.12 -28.26 -21.80
C ALA A 53 8.57 -26.82 -21.96
N GLU A 54 7.57 -26.59 -22.82
CA GLU A 54 7.06 -25.24 -23.10
C GLU A 54 6.09 -24.70 -22.04
N GLN A 55 5.36 -25.58 -21.37
CA GLN A 55 4.50 -25.22 -20.22
C GLN A 55 5.32 -24.84 -18.98
N GLY A 56 6.46 -25.51 -18.76
CA GLY A 56 7.38 -25.14 -17.68
C GLY A 56 7.91 -23.70 -17.82
N LYS A 57 8.13 -23.23 -19.05
CA LYS A 57 8.48 -21.82 -19.32
C LYS A 57 7.32 -20.88 -19.01
N GLU A 58 6.09 -21.25 -19.39
CA GLU A 58 4.90 -20.46 -19.10
C GLU A 58 4.70 -20.29 -17.59
N VAL A 59 4.81 -21.37 -16.80
CA VAL A 59 4.71 -21.31 -15.34
C VAL A 59 5.79 -20.42 -14.73
N MET A 60 7.03 -20.53 -15.19
CA MET A 60 8.13 -19.69 -14.68
C MET A 60 7.89 -18.20 -14.99
N ALA A 61 7.42 -17.87 -16.19
CA ALA A 61 7.06 -16.49 -16.55
C ALA A 61 5.95 -15.95 -15.63
N ARG A 62 4.87 -16.72 -15.42
CA ARG A 62 3.77 -16.31 -14.53
C ARG A 62 4.20 -16.14 -13.08
N ARG A 63 5.08 -17.02 -12.58
CA ARG A 63 5.65 -16.88 -11.23
C ARG A 63 6.46 -15.60 -11.10
N PHE A 64 7.26 -15.28 -12.11
CA PHE A 64 8.03 -14.04 -12.14
C PHE A 64 7.14 -12.80 -12.12
N ASP A 65 6.06 -12.79 -12.92
CA ASP A 65 5.08 -11.69 -12.92
C ASP A 65 4.41 -11.52 -11.55
N ALA A 66 4.05 -12.63 -10.90
CA ALA A 66 3.44 -12.60 -9.56
C ALA A 66 4.40 -12.09 -8.48
N ILE A 67 5.66 -12.53 -8.51
CA ILE A 67 6.71 -12.03 -7.59
C ILE A 67 6.95 -10.53 -7.82
N SER A 68 6.97 -10.09 -9.07
CA SER A 68 7.17 -8.68 -9.42
C SER A 68 6.01 -7.82 -8.92
N ALA A 69 4.77 -8.28 -9.11
CA ALA A 69 3.57 -7.61 -8.58
C ALA A 69 3.56 -7.55 -7.04
N LEU A 70 4.04 -8.60 -6.36
CA LEU A 70 4.19 -8.60 -4.91
C LEU A 70 5.24 -7.58 -4.46
N HIS A 71 6.40 -7.54 -5.13
CA HIS A 71 7.45 -6.57 -4.84
C HIS A 71 6.94 -5.13 -4.95
N GLU A 72 6.25 -4.79 -6.03
CA GLU A 72 5.63 -3.47 -6.22
C GLU A 72 4.62 -3.15 -5.12
N ALA A 73 3.77 -4.12 -4.72
CA ALA A 73 2.80 -3.92 -3.64
C ALA A 73 3.50 -3.66 -2.30
N LEU A 74 4.59 -4.36 -2.00
CA LEU A 74 5.37 -4.15 -0.77
C LEU A 74 6.08 -2.79 -0.75
N GLN A 75 6.58 -2.32 -1.89
CA GLN A 75 7.12 -0.95 -1.98
C GLN A 75 6.05 0.10 -1.64
N ARG A 76 4.82 -0.08 -2.15
CA ARG A 76 3.69 0.80 -1.83
C ARG A 76 3.28 0.72 -0.37
N ALA A 77 3.35 -0.48 0.24
CA ALA A 77 3.13 -0.64 1.68
C ALA A 77 4.12 0.21 2.49
N GLY A 78 5.39 0.23 2.08
CA GLY A 78 6.41 1.09 2.70
C GLY A 78 6.06 2.58 2.59
N THR A 79 5.54 3.03 1.45
CA THR A 79 5.05 4.41 1.28
C THR A 79 3.85 4.70 2.20
N ALA A 80 2.88 3.79 2.28
CA ALA A 80 1.72 3.96 3.15
C ALA A 80 2.12 4.04 4.63
N GLU A 81 3.04 3.19 5.09
CA GLU A 81 3.54 3.25 6.47
C GLU A 81 4.32 4.55 6.76
N HIS A 82 5.05 5.08 5.76
CA HIS A 82 5.70 6.38 5.89
C HIS A 82 4.70 7.54 6.00
N GLU A 83 3.63 7.55 5.20
CA GLU A 83 2.59 8.57 5.33
C GLU A 83 1.83 8.43 6.66
N LYS A 84 1.61 7.20 7.13
CA LYS A 84 1.03 6.93 8.43
C LYS A 84 1.89 7.48 9.57
N SER A 85 3.21 7.38 9.51
CA SER A 85 4.07 7.99 10.54
C SER A 85 3.89 9.51 10.59
N HIS A 86 3.84 10.18 9.44
CA HIS A 86 3.56 11.64 9.38
C HIS A 86 2.18 11.99 9.91
N LEU A 87 1.18 11.16 9.65
CA LEU A 87 -0.17 11.32 10.17
C LEU A 87 -0.19 11.25 11.70
N LEU A 88 0.48 10.25 12.28
CA LEU A 88 0.58 10.07 13.73
C LEU A 88 1.32 11.23 14.41
N GLU A 89 2.40 11.72 13.81
CA GLU A 89 3.09 12.93 14.29
C GLU A 89 2.17 14.15 14.27
N SER A 90 1.37 14.31 13.21
CA SER A 90 0.42 15.41 13.09
C SER A 90 -0.70 15.36 14.13
N TYR A 91 -1.13 14.17 14.57
CA TYR A 91 -2.07 14.05 15.69
C TYR A 91 -1.48 14.64 16.98
N GLY A 92 -0.24 14.28 17.30
CA GLY A 92 0.46 14.83 18.47
C GLY A 92 0.60 16.35 18.41
N ALA A 93 0.91 16.90 17.24
CA ALA A 93 1.02 18.35 17.04
C ALA A 93 -0.31 19.08 17.30
N VAL A 94 -1.44 18.53 16.83
CA VAL A 94 -2.76 19.11 17.09
C VAL A 94 -3.11 19.06 18.57
N VAL A 95 -2.87 17.93 19.25
CA VAL A 95 -3.12 17.80 20.71
C VAL A 95 -2.29 18.83 21.48
N LEU A 96 -1.00 18.97 21.17
CA LEU A 96 -0.14 19.97 21.81
C LEU A 96 -0.62 21.40 21.55
N ALA A 97 -1.13 21.70 20.36
CA ALA A 97 -1.70 23.01 20.05
C ALA A 97 -2.99 23.27 20.85
N LEU A 98 -3.83 22.25 21.08
CA LEU A 98 -5.02 22.34 21.92
C LEU A 98 -4.67 22.59 23.40
N GLU A 99 -3.70 21.87 23.96
CA GLU A 99 -3.30 22.03 25.37
C GLU A 99 -2.75 23.44 25.65
N LYS A 100 -1.96 23.99 24.71
CA LYS A 100 -1.47 25.38 24.78
C LYS A 100 -2.57 26.43 24.71
N HIS A 101 -3.80 26.05 24.33
CA HIS A 101 -4.97 26.90 24.35
C HIS A 101 -5.80 26.79 25.64
N ALA A 102 -5.62 25.71 26.38
CA ALA A 102 -6.32 25.44 27.64
C ALA A 102 -5.58 26.01 28.87
N THR A 103 -4.32 26.43 28.69
CA THR A 103 -3.46 27.09 29.70
C THR A 103 -3.22 28.55 29.36
#